data_AF-A0A355BHP0-F1
#
_entry.id   AF-A0A355BHP0-F1
#
_cell.length_a   1.000
_cell.length_b   1.000
_cell.length_c   1.000
_cell.angle_alpha   90.00
_cell.angle_beta   90.00
_cell.angle_gamma   90.00
#
_symmetry.space_group_name_H-M   'P 1'
#
loop_
_entity.id
_entity.type
_entity.pdbx_description
1 polymer ?
#
loop_
_entity_poly.entity_id
_entity_poly.type
_entity_poly.pdbx_seq_one_letter_code
_entity_poly.pdbx_strand_id
1 'polypeptide(L)'
;ELKDKKSRLEDALAATRAGVEEGMVPGGGVALLSIIPALNDLNVQGDEATGVAIVRRALEEPVRQIADNAGLEGSVIVGKAKEQKAGWGFDA
;
A
#
# COMPACT_ATOMS: atom_id res chain seq x y z
N GLU A 1 16.66 -4.13 -22.83
CA GLU A 1 16.00 -3.04 -23.60
C GLU A 1 14.68 -3.44 -24.28
N LEU A 2 14.67 -4.17 -25.41
CA LEU A 2 13.39 -4.53 -26.09
C LEU A 2 12.48 -5.41 -25.22
N LYS A 3 13.07 -6.35 -24.48
CA LYS A 3 12.35 -7.25 -23.57
C LYS A 3 11.72 -6.48 -22.40
N ASP A 4 12.44 -5.52 -21.82
CA ASP A 4 11.94 -4.73 -20.67
C ASP A 4 10.82 -3.78 -21.09
N LYS A 5 10.94 -3.14 -22.26
CA LYS A 5 9.87 -2.31 -22.83
C LYS A 5 8.61 -3.13 -23.10
N LYS A 6 8.76 -4.35 -23.59
CA LYS A 6 7.63 -5.27 -23.81
C LYS A 6 6.97 -5.64 -22.49
N SER A 7 7.74 -6.03 -21.47
CA SER A 7 7.22 -6.37 -20.14
C SER A 7 6.42 -5.22 -19.53
N ARG A 8 6.95 -3.99 -19.56
CA ARG A 8 6.25 -2.80 -19.03
C ARG A 8 4.92 -2.54 -19.73
N LEU A 9 4.86 -2.80 -21.05
CA LEU A 9 3.64 -2.63 -21.83
C LEU A 9 2.60 -3.70 -21.48
N GLU A 10 3.03 -4.94 -21.31
CA GLU A 10 2.17 -6.04 -20.86
C GLU A 10 1.62 -5.78 -19.46
N ASP A 11 2.45 -5.30 -18.52
CA ASP A 11 2.04 -4.95 -17.16
C ASP A 11 1.01 -3.81 -17.15
N ALA A 12 1.24 -2.75 -17.94
CA ALA A 12 0.31 -1.63 -18.05
C ALA A 12 -1.04 -2.05 -18.67
N LEU A 13 -1.01 -2.91 -19.69
CA LEU A 13 -2.21 -3.45 -20.32
C LEU A 13 -3.02 -4.32 -19.36
N ALA A 14 -2.35 -5.16 -18.56
CA ALA A 14 -3.00 -5.97 -17.54
C ALA A 14 -3.61 -5.10 -16.44
N ALA A 15 -2.86 -4.12 -15.92
CA ALA A 15 -3.33 -3.22 -14.86
C ALA A 15 -4.54 -2.37 -15.28
N THR A 16 -4.52 -1.84 -16.51
CA THR A 16 -5.65 -1.06 -17.04
C THR A 16 -6.91 -1.88 -17.23
N ARG A 17 -6.78 -3.14 -17.72
CA ARG A 17 -7.92 -4.06 -17.82
C ARG A 17 -8.51 -4.37 -16.45
N ALA A 18 -7.67 -4.75 -15.49
CA ALA A 18 -8.10 -5.05 -14.13
C ALA A 18 -8.81 -3.84 -13.48
N GLY A 19 -8.27 -2.64 -13.65
CA GLY A 19 -8.89 -1.44 -13.10
C GLY A 19 -10.20 -1.02 -13.77
N VAL A 20 -10.45 -1.41 -15.03
CA VAL A 20 -11.78 -1.24 -15.67
C VAL A 20 -12.78 -2.24 -15.11
N GLU A 21 -12.35 -3.46 -14.79
CA GLU A 21 -13.22 -4.55 -14.30
C GLU A 21 -13.57 -4.42 -12.80
N GLU A 22 -12.59 -4.09 -11.96
CA GLU A 22 -12.73 -4.11 -10.48
C GLU A 22 -12.75 -2.70 -9.86
N GLY A 23 -12.43 -1.67 -10.65
CA GLY A 23 -12.29 -0.29 -10.18
C GLY A 23 -10.86 0.06 -9.75
N MET A 24 -10.67 1.33 -9.40
CA MET A 24 -9.37 1.90 -9.03
C MET A 24 -9.38 2.40 -7.59
N VAL A 25 -8.24 2.30 -6.91
CA VAL A 25 -8.02 2.79 -5.55
C VAL A 25 -6.79 3.69 -5.49
N PRO A 26 -6.59 4.49 -4.43
CA PRO A 26 -5.38 5.30 -4.26
C PRO A 26 -4.10 4.47 -4.34
N GLY A 27 -3.17 4.88 -5.20
CA GLY A 27 -1.89 4.22 -5.42
C GLY A 27 -0.85 4.48 -4.32
N GLY A 28 0.42 4.17 -4.60
CA GLY A 28 1.54 4.50 -3.72
C GLY A 28 1.49 3.80 -2.34
N GLY A 29 0.74 2.71 -2.21
CA GLY A 29 0.52 1.99 -0.94
C GLY A 29 -0.52 2.63 0.00
N VAL A 30 -1.13 3.75 -0.40
CA VAL A 30 -2.11 4.50 0.41
C VAL A 30 -3.38 3.69 0.65
N ALA A 31 -3.86 2.94 -0.36
CA ALA A 31 -5.02 2.07 -0.20
C ALA A 31 -4.83 1.08 0.97
N LEU A 32 -3.64 0.49 1.10
CA LEU A 32 -3.33 -0.45 2.18
C LEU A 32 -3.24 0.22 3.55
N LEU A 33 -2.68 1.43 3.63
CA LEU A 33 -2.70 2.21 4.87
C LEU A 33 -4.12 2.57 5.31
N SER A 34 -4.98 2.93 4.35
CA SER A 34 -6.34 3.39 4.64
C SER A 34 -7.25 2.32 5.23
N ILE A 35 -6.94 1.03 5.02
CA ILE A 35 -7.72 -0.10 5.55
C ILE A 35 -7.26 -0.59 6.93
N ILE A 36 -6.11 -0.12 7.44
CA ILE A 36 -5.60 -0.50 8.76
C ILE A 36 -6.64 -0.33 9.88
N PRO A 37 -7.43 0.77 9.94
CA PRO A 37 -8.45 0.93 10.97
C PRO A 37 -9.50 -0.19 11.00
N ALA A 38 -9.82 -0.82 9.86
CA ALA A 38 -10.78 -1.92 9.79
C ALA A 38 -10.31 -3.17 10.58
N LEU A 39 -8.99 -3.32 10.78
CA LEU A 39 -8.45 -4.39 11.62
C LEU A 39 -8.73 -4.19 13.12
N ASN A 40 -9.15 -2.98 13.55
CA ASN A 40 -9.51 -2.71 14.94
C ASN A 40 -10.87 -3.29 15.33
N ASP A 41 -11.74 -3.55 14.34
CA ASP A 41 -13.09 -4.05 14.58
C ASP A 41 -13.13 -5.58 14.75
N LEU A 42 -11.98 -6.25 14.59
CA LEU A 42 -11.83 -7.69 14.77
C LEU A 42 -11.70 -8.04 16.26
N ASN A 43 -12.64 -8.84 16.77
CA ASN A 43 -12.55 -9.39 18.12
C ASN A 43 -11.72 -10.69 18.13
N VAL A 44 -10.40 -10.54 18.26
CA VAL A 44 -9.42 -11.63 18.21
C VAL A 44 -8.60 -11.71 19.50
N GLN A 45 -8.14 -12.90 19.87
CA GLN A 45 -7.34 -13.13 21.09
C GLN A 45 -6.22 -14.14 20.83
N GLY A 46 -5.20 -14.15 21.71
CA GLY A 46 -4.08 -15.08 21.62
C GLY A 46 -3.31 -14.97 20.29
N ASP A 47 -3.15 -16.10 19.60
CA ASP A 47 -2.38 -16.19 18.35
C ASP A 47 -3.02 -15.40 17.21
N GLU A 48 -4.35 -15.31 17.17
CA GLU A 48 -5.06 -14.53 16.15
C GLU A 48 -4.75 -13.04 16.27
N ALA A 49 -4.70 -12.52 17.49
CA ALA A 49 -4.33 -11.12 17.75
C ALA A 49 -2.88 -10.84 17.29
N THR A 50 -1.99 -11.80 17.48
CA THR A 50 -0.61 -11.71 16.98
C THR A 50 -0.59 -11.69 15.45
N GLY A 51 -1.37 -12.54 14.78
CA GLY A 51 -1.53 -12.54 13.33
C GLY A 51 -2.04 -11.21 12.79
N VAL A 52 -3.06 -10.62 13.43
CA VAL A 52 -3.59 -9.29 13.06
C VAL A 52 -2.51 -8.21 13.23
N ALA A 53 -1.69 -8.27 14.28
CA ALA A 53 -0.59 -7.33 14.47
C ALA A 53 0.49 -7.43 13.36
N ILE A 54 0.80 -8.64 12.90
CA ILE A 54 1.72 -8.87 11.78
C ILE A 54 1.17 -8.27 10.49
N VAL A 55 -0.08 -8.55 10.15
CA VAL A 55 -0.74 -8.00 8.95
C VAL A 55 -0.78 -6.49 9.02
N ARG A 56 -1.16 -5.91 10.17
CA ARG A 56 -1.19 -4.46 10.39
C ARG A 56 0.15 -3.81 10.05
N ARG A 57 1.26 -4.40 10.51
CA ARG A 57 2.61 -3.90 10.19
C ARG A 57 2.93 -4.06 8.70
N ALA A 58 2.60 -5.21 8.11
CA ALA A 58 2.87 -5.49 6.70
C ALA A 58 2.18 -4.52 5.73
N LEU A 59 0.97 -4.04 6.08
CA LEU A 59 0.21 -3.07 5.26
C LEU A 59 0.92 -1.71 5.11
N GLU A 60 1.86 -1.38 6.00
CA GLU A 60 2.61 -0.12 5.96
C GLU A 60 3.88 -0.19 5.10
N GLU A 61 4.39 -1.39 4.84
CA GLU A 61 5.67 -1.61 4.17
C GLU A 61 5.72 -1.05 2.74
N PRO A 62 4.66 -1.12 1.90
CA PRO A 62 4.74 -0.59 0.54
C PRO A 62 5.04 0.91 0.49
N VAL A 63 4.41 1.70 1.37
CA VAL A 63 4.67 3.15 1.45
C VAL A 63 6.08 3.41 1.97
N ARG A 64 6.50 2.66 2.98
CA ARG A 64 7.84 2.76 3.56
C ARG A 64 8.90 2.48 2.50
N GLN A 65 8.76 1.39 1.75
CA GLN A 65 9.70 1.01 0.71
C GLN A 65 9.78 2.04 -0.43
N ILE A 66 8.64 2.61 -0.84
CA ILE A 66 8.62 3.68 -1.86
C ILE A 66 9.37 4.92 -1.35
N ALA A 67 9.13 5.34 -0.11
CA ALA A 67 9.82 6.47 0.50
C ALA A 67 11.33 6.23 0.68
N ASP A 68 11.72 5.04 1.13
CA ASP A 68 13.13 4.67 1.30
C ASP A 68 13.86 4.63 -0.06
N ASN A 69 13.20 4.14 -1.12
CA ASN A 69 13.73 4.18 -2.49
C ASN A 69 13.93 5.63 -3.01
N ALA A 70 13.14 6.58 -2.50
CA ALA A 70 13.29 8.01 -2.78
C ALA A 70 14.32 8.71 -1.88
N GLY A 71 15.00 7.97 -0.98
CA GLY A 71 16.01 8.51 -0.08
C GLY A 71 15.44 9.29 1.11
N LEU A 72 14.16 9.12 1.41
CA LEU A 72 13.49 9.69 2.57
C LEU A 72 13.35 8.65 3.68
N GLU A 73 13.04 9.10 4.89
CA GLU A 73 12.81 8.19 6.01
C GLU A 73 11.37 7.65 5.96
N GLY A 74 11.18 6.40 5.52
CA GLY A 74 9.85 5.84 5.29
C GLY A 74 8.99 5.72 6.56
N SER A 75 9.58 5.60 7.74
CA SER A 75 8.87 5.65 9.03
C SER A 75 8.14 6.99 9.23
N VAL A 76 8.80 8.10 8.88
CA VAL A 76 8.27 9.47 8.98
C VAL A 76 7.15 9.68 7.98
N ILE A 77 7.32 9.20 6.75
CA ILE A 77 6.29 9.30 5.70
C ILE A 77 5.04 8.48 6.06
N VAL A 78 5.21 7.25 6.52
CA VAL A 78 4.09 6.41 7.01
C VAL A 78 3.39 7.08 8.19
N GLY A 79 4.14 7.62 9.16
CA GLY A 79 3.57 8.33 10.30
C GLY A 79 2.69 9.51 9.85
N LYS A 80 3.22 10.36 8.97
CA LYS A 80 2.47 11.48 8.39
C LYS A 80 1.23 11.00 7.63
N ALA A 81 1.35 9.97 6.80
CA ALA A 81 0.24 9.46 6.00
C ALA A 81 -0.94 8.98 6.86
N LYS A 82 -0.66 8.38 8.02
CA LYS A 82 -1.70 7.93 8.97
C LYS A 82 -2.46 9.07 9.66
N GLU A 83 -1.86 10.25 9.78
CA GLU A 83 -2.49 11.43 10.38
C GLU A 83 -3.38 12.20 9.39
N GLN A 84 -3.23 11.93 8.09
CA GLN A 84 -3.97 12.60 7.02
C GLN A 84 -5.32 11.94 6.75
N LYS A 85 -6.16 12.63 5.97
CA LYS A 85 -7.45 12.08 5.51
C LYS A 85 -7.23 10.90 4.57
N ALA A 86 -8.17 9.96 4.57
CA ALA A 86 -8.20 8.86 3.62
C ALA A 86 -8.10 9.38 2.17
N GLY A 87 -7.20 8.78 1.39
CA GLY A 87 -6.90 9.19 0.01
C GLY A 87 -5.77 10.21 -0.14
N TRP A 88 -5.25 10.77 0.95
CA TRP A 88 -3.99 11.53 0.90
C TRP A 88 -2.81 10.59 0.69
N GLY A 89 -1.90 10.95 -0.22
CA GLY A 89 -0.77 10.12 -0.59
C GLY A 89 0.55 10.88 -0.70
N PHE A 90 1.64 10.13 -0.66
CA PHE A 90 2.99 10.62 -0.86
C PHE A 90 3.42 10.38 -2.31
N ASP A 91 3.86 11.44 -2.99
CA ASP A 91 4.47 11.39 -4.32
C ASP A 91 6.00 11.47 -4.14
N ALA A 92 6.71 10.44 -4.60
CA ALA A 92 8.05 10.07 -4.19
C ALA A 92 9.09 10.32 -5.29
#